data_AF-A0A956TSW4-F1
#
_entry.id   AF-A0A956TSW4-F1
#
_cell.length_a   1.000
_cell.length_b   1.000
_cell.length_c   1.000
_cell.angle_alpha   90.00
_cell.angle_beta   90.00
_cell.angle_gamma   90.00
#
_symmetry.space_group_name_H-M   'P 1'
#
loop_
_entity.id
_entity.type
_entity.pdbx_description
1 polymer ?
#
loop_
_entity_poly.entity_id
_entity_poly.type
_entity_poly.pdbx_seq_one_letter_code
_entity_poly.pdbx_strand_id
1 'polypeptide(L)'
;MSKRISRAAFLKTLAALAATGVAGKLIYDRTGGAGRKIPCRMLGSSFALGHRLRDGSGLSDLQPGKTLNKKLTIVGGGIAGLSAGWWLKRNGFDDFVILELEKDVGGNSRAGRNHLGAFPWGAHYVP
;
A
#
# COMPACT_ATOMS: atom_id res chain seq x y z
N MET A 1 -53.73 -25.99 -23.92
CA MET A 1 -54.24 -26.09 -22.53
C MET A 1 -53.09 -25.85 -21.57
N SER A 2 -53.07 -24.73 -20.85
CA SER A 2 -52.02 -24.45 -19.85
C SER A 2 -52.28 -25.26 -18.59
N LYS A 3 -51.36 -26.16 -18.21
CA LYS A 3 -51.43 -26.86 -16.92
C LYS A 3 -51.18 -25.84 -15.80
N ARG A 4 -52.18 -25.60 -14.94
CA ARG A 4 -52.02 -24.75 -13.75
C ARG A 4 -51.05 -25.41 -12.77
N ILE A 5 -49.97 -24.72 -12.41
CA ILE A 5 -49.02 -25.16 -11.37
C ILE A 5 -49.68 -24.94 -10.00
N SER A 6 -49.65 -25.95 -9.13
CA SER A 6 -50.15 -25.81 -7.77
C SER A 6 -49.19 -24.98 -6.91
N ARG A 7 -49.71 -24.26 -5.90
CA ARG A 7 -48.88 -23.47 -4.97
C ARG A 7 -47.78 -24.33 -4.30
N ALA A 8 -48.12 -25.56 -3.94
CA ALA A 8 -47.18 -26.51 -3.37
C ALA A 8 -46.07 -26.91 -4.36
N ALA A 9 -46.40 -27.11 -5.64
CA ALA A 9 -45.39 -27.40 -6.66
C ALA A 9 -44.48 -26.19 -6.89
N PHE A 10 -45.03 -24.98 -6.94
CA PHE A 10 -44.26 -23.75 -7.07
C PHE A 10 -43.26 -23.56 -5.91
N LEU A 11 -43.71 -23.72 -4.66
CA LEU A 11 -42.86 -23.59 -3.47
C LEU A 11 -41.75 -24.66 -3.41
N LYS A 12 -42.07 -25.91 -3.78
CA LYS A 12 -41.08 -27.00 -3.85
C LYS A 12 -40.00 -26.72 -4.90
N THR A 13 -40.37 -26.24 -6.07
CA THR A 13 -39.41 -25.87 -7.12
C THR A 13 -38.52 -24.72 -6.66
N LEU A 14 -39.09 -23.70 -6.01
CA LEU A 14 -38.33 -22.56 -5.49
C LEU A 14 -37.31 -23.01 -4.42
N ALA A 15 -37.72 -23.88 -3.50
CA ALA A 15 -36.84 -24.45 -2.48
C ALA A 15 -35.72 -25.31 -3.08
N ALA A 16 -36.01 -26.11 -4.11
CA ALA A 16 -35.01 -26.92 -4.81
C ALA A 16 -33.96 -26.05 -5.52
N LEU A 17 -34.38 -24.95 -6.18
CA LEU A 17 -33.47 -24.00 -6.80
C LEU A 17 -32.57 -23.32 -5.76
N ALA A 18 -33.15 -22.88 -4.63
CA ALA A 18 -32.38 -22.29 -3.53
C ALA A 18 -31.35 -23.28 -2.94
N ALA A 19 -31.76 -24.53 -2.69
CA ALA A 19 -30.87 -25.57 -2.18
C ALA A 19 -29.71 -25.86 -3.14
N THR A 20 -29.98 -25.88 -4.46
CA THR A 20 -28.97 -26.09 -5.49
C THR A 20 -27.97 -24.94 -5.53
N GLY A 21 -28.43 -23.69 -5.42
CA GLY A 21 -27.57 -22.51 -5.34
C GLY A 21 -26.66 -22.51 -4.11
N VAL A 22 -27.20 -22.88 -2.94
CA VAL A 22 -26.41 -23.00 -1.69
C VAL A 22 -25.39 -24.12 -1.79
N ALA A 23 -25.78 -25.30 -2.28
CA ALA A 23 -24.87 -26.42 -2.47
C ALA A 23 -23.75 -26.08 -3.47
N GLY A 24 -24.07 -25.42 -4.58
CA GLY A 24 -23.11 -24.95 -5.57
C GLY A 24 -22.09 -23.97 -4.99
N LYS A 25 -22.53 -22.99 -4.21
CA LYS A 25 -21.64 -22.05 -3.52
C LYS A 25 -20.73 -22.77 -2.51
N LEU A 26 -21.29 -23.67 -1.73
CA LEU A 26 -20.55 -24.40 -0.69
C LEU A 26 -19.50 -25.34 -1.30
N ILE A 27 -19.80 -25.94 -2.44
CA ILE A 27 -18.82 -26.70 -3.24
C ILE A 27 -17.75 -25.74 -3.77
N TYR A 28 -18.12 -24.62 -4.41
CA TYR A 28 -17.17 -23.64 -4.94
C TYR A 28 -16.19 -23.11 -3.88
N ASP A 29 -16.69 -22.75 -2.69
CA ASP A 29 -15.88 -22.27 -1.58
C ASP A 29 -14.93 -23.36 -1.05
N ARG A 30 -15.36 -24.64 -1.06
CA ARG A 30 -14.55 -25.79 -0.60
C ARG A 30 -13.55 -26.29 -1.64
N THR A 31 -13.88 -26.23 -2.93
CA THR A 31 -13.03 -26.73 -4.03
C THR A 31 -12.09 -25.67 -4.59
N GLY A 32 -11.97 -24.51 -3.92
CA GLY A 32 -10.92 -23.53 -4.24
C GLY A 32 -11.31 -22.49 -5.29
N GLY A 33 -12.60 -22.15 -5.39
CA GLY A 33 -13.04 -20.99 -6.17
C GLY A 33 -12.38 -19.67 -5.72
N ALA A 34 -12.02 -19.59 -4.45
CA ALA A 34 -11.01 -18.65 -3.98
C ALA A 34 -9.63 -19.27 -4.20
N GLY A 35 -8.96 -18.89 -5.29
CA GLY A 35 -7.57 -19.28 -5.57
C GLY A 35 -6.66 -19.07 -4.36
N ARG A 36 -5.55 -19.81 -4.30
CA ARG A 36 -4.60 -19.76 -3.17
C ARG A 36 -4.29 -18.31 -2.81
N LYS A 37 -4.64 -17.88 -1.60
CA LYS A 37 -4.34 -16.53 -1.10
C LYS A 37 -2.83 -16.42 -0.93
N ILE A 38 -2.17 -15.86 -1.94
CA ILE A 38 -0.76 -15.51 -1.83
C ILE A 38 -0.69 -14.27 -0.94
N PRO A 39 -0.05 -14.32 0.23
CA PRO A 39 0.08 -13.14 1.07
C PRO A 39 0.89 -12.09 0.30
N CYS A 40 0.24 -11.00 -0.05
CA CYS A 40 0.86 -9.85 -0.70
C CYS A 40 0.65 -8.60 0.15
N ARG A 41 1.56 -7.64 0.00
CA ARG A 41 1.50 -6.34 0.65
C ARG A 41 1.99 -5.29 -0.33
N MET A 42 1.37 -4.11 -0.33
CA MET A 42 1.91 -2.94 -1.00
C MET A 42 3.03 -2.35 -0.14
N LEU A 43 4.25 -2.28 -0.70
CA LEU A 43 5.46 -1.82 -0.02
C LEU A 43 5.87 -0.38 -0.38
N GLY A 44 5.02 0.33 -1.12
CA GLY A 44 5.24 1.73 -1.51
C GLY A 44 5.09 2.71 -0.35
N SER A 45 4.96 4.00 -0.67
CA SER A 45 4.79 5.07 0.31
C SER A 45 3.62 4.81 1.26
N SER A 46 3.78 5.25 2.50
CA SER A 46 2.79 5.10 3.55
C SER A 46 1.59 6.00 3.30
N PHE A 47 0.50 5.42 2.78
CA PHE A 47 -0.78 6.12 2.64
C PHE A 47 -1.29 6.67 3.98
N ALA A 48 -1.07 5.93 5.08
CA ALA A 48 -1.48 6.37 6.41
C ALA A 48 -0.77 7.66 6.82
N LEU A 49 0.56 7.75 6.61
CA LEU A 49 1.31 8.97 6.91
C LEU A 49 0.93 10.11 5.97
N GLY A 50 0.78 9.83 4.67
CA GLY A 50 0.37 10.81 3.67
C GLY A 50 -1.02 11.40 3.97
N HIS A 51 -2.00 10.56 4.30
CA HIS A 51 -3.34 11.02 4.71
C HIS A 51 -3.29 11.79 6.03
N ARG A 52 -2.49 11.35 7.01
CA ARG A 52 -2.33 12.08 8.27
C ARG A 52 -1.79 13.49 8.05
N LEU A 53 -0.78 13.63 7.18
CA LEU A 53 -0.20 14.92 6.83
C LEU A 53 -1.20 15.81 6.07
N ARG A 54 -1.93 15.24 5.09
CA ARG A 54 -2.95 15.94 4.31
C ARG A 54 -4.12 16.43 5.16
N ASP A 55 -4.63 15.56 6.02
CA ASP A 55 -5.84 15.81 6.81
C ASP A 55 -5.53 16.58 8.10
N GLY A 56 -4.24 16.79 8.42
CA GLY A 56 -3.80 17.42 9.66
C GLY A 56 -4.13 16.60 10.92
N SER A 57 -4.52 15.33 10.77
CA SER A 57 -5.08 14.54 11.85
C SER A 57 -4.02 14.21 12.91
N GLY A 58 -4.27 14.65 14.14
CA GLY A 58 -3.33 14.50 15.25
C GLY A 58 -1.99 15.20 15.01
N LEU A 59 -1.97 16.30 14.23
CA LEU A 59 -0.83 17.22 14.16
C LEU A 59 -0.99 18.41 15.12
N SER A 60 -2.23 18.81 15.43
CA SER A 60 -2.55 19.96 16.30
C SER A 60 -2.01 19.84 17.73
N ASP A 61 -1.88 18.62 18.24
CA ASP A 61 -1.39 18.35 19.59
C ASP A 61 0.09 17.97 19.63
N LEU A 62 0.77 17.95 18.48
CA LEU A 62 2.18 17.59 18.42
C LEU A 62 3.04 18.77 18.87
N GLN A 63 3.71 18.58 20.00
CA GLN A 63 4.81 19.44 20.43
C GLN A 63 6.10 19.01 19.71
N PRO A 64 6.87 19.93 19.11
CA PRO A 64 8.15 19.59 18.50
C PRO A 64 9.10 19.01 19.55
N GLY A 65 9.53 17.75 19.37
CA GLY A 65 10.53 17.15 20.25
C GLY A 65 11.93 17.80 20.10
N LYS A 66 12.18 18.45 18.96
CA LYS A 66 13.40 19.21 18.67
C LYS A 66 13.12 20.28 17.63
N THR A 67 13.56 21.50 17.90
CA THR A 67 13.55 22.60 16.91
C THR A 67 14.98 22.83 16.44
N LEU A 68 15.18 22.79 15.12
CA LEU A 68 16.47 23.04 14.49
C LEU A 68 16.37 24.31 13.64
N ASN A 69 17.25 25.26 13.87
CA ASN A 69 17.41 26.41 12.99
C ASN A 69 18.50 26.08 11.97
N LYS A 70 18.12 25.99 10.70
CA LYS A 70 18.99 25.68 9.56
C LYS A 70 18.77 26.70 8.45
N LYS A 71 19.84 27.07 7.76
CA LYS A 71 19.74 27.99 6.61
C LYS A 71 18.98 27.38 5.43
N LEU A 72 18.98 26.07 5.30
CA LEU A 72 18.25 25.36 4.24
C LEU A 72 17.61 24.07 4.75
N THR A 73 16.37 23.82 4.35
CA THR A 73 15.66 22.55 4.58
C THR A 73 15.32 21.91 3.23
N ILE A 74 15.77 20.68 3.04
CA ILE A 74 15.43 19.84 1.89
C ILE A 74 14.34 18.87 2.33
N VAL A 75 13.18 18.92 1.67
CA VAL A 75 12.06 18.02 1.94
C VAL A 75 12.09 16.87 0.93
N GLY A 76 12.31 15.66 1.43
CA GLY A 76 12.43 14.43 0.66
C GLY A 76 13.86 13.89 0.65
N GLY A 77 14.03 12.67 1.14
CA GLY A 77 15.25 11.87 1.11
C GLY A 77 15.37 10.97 -0.13
N GLY A 78 14.72 11.32 -1.24
CA GLY A 78 14.90 10.65 -2.52
C GLY A 78 16.24 10.98 -3.18
N ILE A 79 16.53 10.39 -4.35
CA ILE A 79 17.80 10.62 -5.07
C ILE A 79 18.06 12.11 -5.36
N ALA A 80 17.02 12.89 -5.64
CA ALA A 80 17.13 14.34 -5.86
C ALA A 80 17.59 15.08 -4.59
N GLY A 81 16.93 14.84 -3.45
CA GLY A 81 17.27 15.49 -2.18
C GLY A 81 18.64 15.08 -1.66
N LEU A 82 18.97 13.78 -1.76
CA LEU A 82 20.29 13.26 -1.40
C LEU A 82 21.40 13.84 -2.31
N SER A 83 21.15 13.95 -3.62
CA SER A 83 22.10 14.57 -4.56
C SER A 83 22.30 16.05 -4.28
N ALA A 84 21.21 16.78 -3.97
CA ALA A 84 21.29 18.18 -3.56
C ALA A 84 22.13 18.35 -2.28
N GLY A 85 21.86 17.53 -1.26
CA GLY A 85 22.64 17.54 -0.02
C GLY A 85 24.12 17.19 -0.23
N TRP A 86 24.40 16.18 -1.07
CA TRP A 86 25.76 15.82 -1.46
C TRP A 86 26.48 16.99 -2.15
N TRP A 87 25.81 17.66 -3.08
CA TRP A 87 26.37 18.79 -3.82
C TRP A 87 26.65 19.98 -2.91
N LEU A 88 25.70 20.34 -2.03
CA LEU A 88 25.89 21.41 -1.04
C LEU A 88 27.08 21.14 -0.14
N LYS A 89 27.14 19.93 0.43
CA LYS A 89 28.24 19.51 1.31
C LYS A 89 29.59 19.57 0.59
N ARG A 90 29.65 19.16 -0.68
CA ARG A 90 30.86 19.25 -1.51
C ARG A 90 31.30 20.69 -1.77
N ASN A 91 30.39 21.65 -1.80
CA ASN A 91 30.67 23.07 -1.99
C ASN A 91 30.84 23.83 -0.66
N GLY A 92 31.09 23.13 0.44
CA GLY A 92 31.35 23.75 1.75
C GLY A 92 30.12 24.30 2.46
N PHE A 93 28.91 23.99 1.98
CA PHE A 93 27.67 24.35 2.65
C PHE A 93 27.15 23.15 3.45
N ASP A 94 27.23 23.23 4.77
CA ASP A 94 26.84 22.17 5.71
C ASP A 94 25.63 22.53 6.58
N ASP A 95 25.20 23.80 6.55
CA ASP A 95 24.08 24.30 7.35
C ASP A 95 22.71 24.02 6.72
N PHE A 96 22.45 22.73 6.46
CA PHE A 96 21.18 22.23 5.97
C PHE A 96 20.71 20.98 6.72
N VAL A 97 19.45 20.62 6.50
CA VAL A 97 18.86 19.35 6.93
C VAL A 97 18.06 18.73 5.80
N ILE A 98 18.04 17.40 5.72
CA ILE A 98 17.15 16.63 4.83
C ILE A 98 16.11 15.96 5.71
N LEU A 99 14.83 16.17 5.40
CA LEU A 99 13.70 15.54 6.09
C LEU A 99 13.03 14.53 5.16
N GLU A 100 12.92 13.27 5.59
CA GLU A 100 12.22 12.20 4.87
C GLU A 100 10.96 11.81 5.68
N LEU A 101 9.84 11.63 4.98
CA LEU A 101 8.58 11.23 5.60
C LEU A 101 8.59 9.74 5.96
N GLU A 102 9.20 8.93 5.09
CA GLU A 102 9.31 7.50 5.25
C GLU A 102 10.43 7.10 6.22
N LYS A 103 10.41 5.83 6.65
CA LYS A 103 11.44 5.29 7.56
C LYS A 103 12.84 5.28 6.92
N ASP A 104 12.91 5.04 5.61
CA ASP A 104 14.16 4.89 4.89
C ASP A 104 14.23 5.88 3.72
N VAL A 105 15.43 6.41 3.48
CA VAL A 105 15.73 7.26 2.32
C VAL A 105 15.79 6.45 1.01
N GLY A 106 15.92 7.15 -0.11
CA GLY A 106 16.11 6.58 -1.45
C GLY A 106 14.89 6.74 -2.38
N GLY A 107 13.70 7.00 -1.82
CA GLY A 107 12.48 7.17 -2.60
C GLY A 107 12.23 5.97 -3.55
N ASN A 108 12.04 6.25 -4.84
CA ASN A 108 11.83 5.23 -5.87
C ASN A 108 13.07 4.36 -6.18
N SER A 109 14.24 4.69 -5.63
CA SER A 109 15.49 3.93 -5.82
C SER A 109 15.73 2.89 -4.71
N ARG A 110 14.73 2.60 -3.87
CA ARG A 110 14.85 1.59 -2.79
C ARG A 110 14.92 0.17 -3.36
N ALA A 111 15.62 -0.68 -2.60
CA ALA A 111 15.80 -2.09 -2.89
C ALA A 111 15.49 -2.94 -1.65
N GLY A 112 15.19 -4.22 -1.88
CA GLY A 112 14.99 -5.24 -0.86
C GLY A 112 16.07 -6.31 -0.92
N ARG A 113 16.04 -7.22 0.06
CA ARG A 113 16.89 -8.41 0.09
C ARG A 113 16.12 -9.57 0.68
N ASN A 114 16.35 -10.77 0.16
CA ASN A 114 15.85 -12.03 0.70
C ASN A 114 16.99 -13.06 0.76
N HIS A 115 16.66 -14.31 1.06
CA HIS A 115 17.60 -15.43 1.09
C HIS A 115 18.30 -15.73 -0.25
N LEU A 116 17.72 -15.32 -1.38
CA LEU A 116 18.30 -15.51 -2.71
C LEU A 116 19.25 -14.37 -3.10
N GLY A 117 18.95 -13.14 -2.66
CA GLY A 117 19.77 -11.98 -3.00
C GLY A 117 19.08 -10.64 -2.80
N ALA A 118 19.76 -9.58 -3.22
CA ALA A 118 19.20 -8.23 -3.30
C ALA A 118 18.38 -8.07 -4.58
N PHE A 119 17.32 -7.26 -4.53
CA PHE A 119 16.43 -7.01 -5.66
C PHE A 119 15.85 -5.59 -5.59
N PRO A 120 15.58 -4.93 -6.73
CA PRO A 120 15.03 -3.58 -6.73
C PRO A 120 13.53 -3.58 -6.41
N TRP A 121 13.06 -2.56 -5.70
CA TRP A 121 11.62 -2.30 -5.56
C TRP A 121 11.10 -1.31 -6.61
N GLY A 122 11.98 -0.45 -7.14
CA GLY A 122 11.64 0.57 -8.12
C GLY A 122 12.69 0.70 -9.22
N ALA A 123 13.30 1.88 -9.34
CA ALA A 123 14.25 2.20 -10.39
C ALA A 123 15.43 1.20 -10.41
N HIS A 124 15.63 0.52 -11.55
CA HIS A 124 16.68 -0.48 -11.74
C HIS A 124 17.35 -0.48 -13.11
N TYR A 125 16.92 0.40 -14.01
CA TYR A 125 17.58 0.63 -15.30
C TYR A 125 18.03 2.09 -15.41
N VAL A 126 19.14 2.29 -16.08
CA VAL A 126 19.63 3.58 -16.57
C VAL A 126 19.75 3.43 -18.09
N PRO A 127 19.20 4.35 -18.90
CA PRO A 127 19.36 4.30 -20.35
C PRO A 127 20.80 4.56 -20.81
#